data_AF-A0A2T4J783-F1
#
_entry.id   AF-A0A2T4J783-F1
#
_cell.length_a   1.000
_cell.length_b   1.000
_cell.length_c   1.000
_cell.angle_alpha   90.00
_cell.angle_beta   90.00
_cell.angle_gamma   90.00
#
_symmetry.space_group_name_H-M   'P 1'
#
loop_
_entity.id
_entity.type
_entity.pdbx_description
1 polymer ?
#
loop_
_entity_poly.entity_id
_entity_poly.type
_entity_poly.pdbx_seq_one_letter_code
_entity_poly.pdbx_strand_id
1 'polypeptide(L)'
;MARTGRPGLSHEQKAELWRRWKAGETLSDIGRALGKHAASVFGVVAAKGGFAPVARSRRSGSLSVMEREEISRGLVSGRSFRQLGRDLGRAVSTISREVARNGGRRAYRAARADE
;
A
#
# COMPACT_ATOMS: atom_id res chain seq x y z
N MET A 1 -12.97 -20.60 19.40
CA MET A 1 -13.17 -19.41 18.54
C MET A 1 -13.16 -19.86 17.09
N ALA A 2 -14.28 -19.70 16.37
CA ALA A 2 -14.39 -20.16 14.99
C ALA A 2 -13.43 -19.39 14.08
N ARG A 3 -12.59 -20.10 13.32
CA ARG A 3 -11.84 -19.52 12.19
C ARG A 3 -12.80 -19.42 11.01
N THR A 4 -13.64 -18.38 11.01
CA THR A 4 -14.67 -18.21 9.99
C THR A 4 -14.05 -17.65 8.71
N GLY A 5 -13.82 -18.53 7.72
CA GLY A 5 -13.52 -18.16 6.32
C GLY A 5 -12.17 -18.66 5.78
N ARG A 6 -12.18 -19.18 4.54
CA ARG A 6 -10.96 -19.32 3.72
C ARG A 6 -10.35 -17.93 3.55
N PRO A 7 -9.02 -17.73 3.67
CA PRO A 7 -8.38 -16.45 3.38
C PRO A 7 -8.77 -15.97 1.98
N GLY A 8 -9.26 -14.73 1.90
CA GLY A 8 -9.50 -14.06 0.62
C GLY A 8 -8.23 -13.98 -0.23
N LEU A 9 -8.37 -13.55 -1.49
CA LEU A 9 -7.19 -13.37 -2.36
C LEU A 9 -6.26 -12.29 -1.79
N SER A 10 -4.96 -12.58 -1.72
CA SER A 10 -3.92 -11.61 -1.35
C SER A 10 -3.87 -10.44 -2.35
N HIS A 11 -3.16 -9.37 -2.01
CA HIS A 11 -2.97 -8.25 -2.93
C HIS A 11 -2.30 -8.70 -4.24
N GLU A 12 -1.27 -9.53 -4.14
CA GLU A 12 -0.58 -10.13 -5.29
C GLU A 12 -1.50 -11.02 -6.12
N GLN A 13 -2.30 -11.87 -5.45
CA GLN A 13 -3.27 -12.74 -6.15
C GLN A 13 -4.36 -11.93 -6.85
N LYS A 14 -4.81 -10.81 -6.28
CA LYS A 14 -5.75 -9.90 -6.95
C LYS A 14 -5.09 -9.21 -8.16
N ALA A 15 -3.84 -8.79 -8.05
CA ALA A 15 -3.10 -8.22 -9.17
C ALA A 15 -2.95 -9.23 -10.32
N GLU A 16 -2.63 -10.48 -10.00
CA GLU A 16 -2.54 -11.57 -10.97
C GLU A 16 -3.89 -11.90 -11.61
N LEU A 17 -4.95 -11.97 -10.79
CA LEU A 17 -6.32 -12.15 -11.27
C LEU A 17 -6.67 -11.11 -12.33
N TRP A 18 -6.42 -9.82 -12.06
CA TRP A 18 -6.73 -8.74 -13.00
C TRP A 18 -5.85 -8.78 -14.25
N ARG A 19 -4.59 -9.21 -14.14
CA ARG A 19 -3.69 -9.40 -15.28
C ARG A 19 -4.24 -10.44 -16.24
N ARG A 20 -4.62 -11.61 -15.72
CA ARG A 20 -5.16 -12.73 -16.51
C ARG A 20 -6.56 -12.44 -17.06
N TRP A 21 -7.41 -11.80 -16.26
CA TRP A 21 -8.72 -11.33 -16.70
C TRP A 21 -8.60 -10.39 -17.90
N LYS A 22 -7.65 -9.44 -17.85
CA LYS A 22 -7.37 -8.52 -18.96
C LYS A 22 -6.79 -9.23 -20.19
N ALA A 23 -6.13 -10.37 -20.01
CA ALA A 23 -5.65 -11.24 -21.08
C ALA A 23 -6.75 -12.14 -21.68
N GLY A 24 -7.98 -12.10 -21.17
CA GLY A 24 -9.11 -12.88 -21.67
C GLY A 24 -9.19 -14.32 -21.15
N GLU A 25 -8.42 -14.67 -20.11
CA GLU A 25 -8.48 -16.02 -19.51
C GLU A 25 -9.82 -16.28 -18.81
N THR A 26 -10.26 -17.55 -18.81
CA THR A 26 -11.52 -17.94 -18.16
C THR A 26 -11.41 -17.90 -16.64
N LEU A 27 -12.55 -17.75 -15.94
CA LEU A 27 -12.61 -17.79 -14.47
C LEU A 27 -12.00 -19.07 -13.88
N SER A 28 -12.14 -20.20 -14.58
CA SER A 28 -11.61 -21.51 -14.18
C SER A 28 -10.09 -21.58 -14.32
N ASP A 29 -9.54 -21.05 -15.41
CA ASP A 29 -8.08 -21.04 -15.63
C ASP A 29 -7.37 -20.10 -14.66
N ILE A 30 -7.96 -18.91 -14.44
CA ILE A 30 -7.49 -17.97 -13.41
C ILE A 30 -7.56 -18.61 -12.02
N GLY A 31 -8.66 -19.30 -11.71
CA GLY A 31 -8.81 -20.03 -10.45
C GLY A 31 -7.72 -21.08 -10.26
N ARG A 32 -7.50 -21.92 -11.27
CA ARG A 32 -6.45 -22.96 -11.27
C ARG A 32 -5.07 -22.36 -11.06
N ALA A 33 -4.74 -21.27 -11.74
CA ALA A 33 -3.46 -20.59 -11.61
C ALA A 33 -3.23 -19.98 -10.21
N LEU A 34 -4.29 -19.49 -9.57
CA LEU A 34 -4.21 -18.87 -8.24
C LEU A 34 -4.37 -19.87 -7.08
N GLY A 35 -4.64 -21.15 -7.38
CA GLY A 35 -5.02 -22.14 -6.38
C GLY A 35 -6.34 -21.80 -5.68
N LYS A 36 -7.28 -21.19 -6.41
CA LYS A 36 -8.59 -20.73 -5.91
C LYS A 36 -9.73 -21.29 -6.76
N HIS A 37 -10.91 -21.40 -6.16
CA HIS A 37 -12.11 -21.81 -6.88
C HIS A 37 -12.56 -20.70 -7.85
N ALA A 38 -13.11 -21.06 -9.02
CA ALA A 38 -13.59 -20.10 -10.02
C ALA A 38 -14.60 -19.10 -9.44
N ALA A 39 -15.46 -19.54 -8.51
CA ALA A 39 -16.41 -18.65 -7.82
C ALA A 39 -15.73 -17.54 -7.00
N SER A 40 -14.52 -17.78 -6.46
CA SER A 40 -13.74 -16.75 -5.76
C SER A 40 -13.21 -15.70 -6.73
N VAL A 41 -12.81 -16.11 -7.95
CA VAL A 41 -12.41 -15.20 -9.03
C VAL A 41 -13.60 -14.37 -9.48
N PHE A 42 -14.74 -15.02 -9.73
CA PHE A 42 -16.00 -14.36 -10.10
C PHE A 42 -16.39 -13.28 -9.10
N GLY A 43 -16.35 -13.57 -7.79
CA GLY A 43 -16.69 -12.59 -6.76
C GLY A 43 -15.81 -11.34 -6.80
N VAL A 44 -14.51 -11.47 -7.10
CA VAL A 44 -13.60 -10.32 -7.23
C VAL A 44 -13.90 -9.51 -8.50
N VAL A 45 -14.13 -10.19 -9.63
CA VAL A 45 -14.43 -9.54 -10.92
C VAL A 45 -15.76 -8.80 -10.85
N ALA A 46 -16.81 -9.46 -10.36
CA ALA A 46 -18.16 -8.91 -10.24
C ALA A 46 -18.20 -7.69 -9.28
N ALA A 47 -17.46 -7.74 -8.17
CA ALA A 47 -17.39 -6.63 -7.22
C ALA A 47 -16.79 -5.34 -7.80
N LYS A 48 -16.13 -5.41 -8.97
CA LYS A 48 -15.56 -4.27 -9.70
C LYS A 48 -16.20 -4.07 -11.08
N GLY A 49 -17.33 -4.72 -11.33
CA GLY A 49 -18.08 -4.60 -12.58
C GLY A 49 -17.34 -5.13 -13.81
N GLY A 50 -16.37 -6.03 -13.63
CA GLY A 50 -15.56 -6.57 -14.74
C GLY A 50 -14.40 -5.68 -15.19
N PHE A 51 -14.23 -4.49 -14.60
CA PHE A 51 -13.15 -3.58 -14.94
C PHE A 51 -12.02 -3.65 -13.90
N ALA A 52 -10.78 -3.78 -14.37
CA ALA A 52 -9.62 -3.75 -13.50
C ALA A 52 -9.55 -2.40 -12.77
N PRO A 53 -9.45 -2.38 -11.42
CA PRO A 53 -9.31 -1.15 -10.67
C PRO A 53 -8.09 -0.37 -11.12
N VAL A 54 -8.21 0.96 -11.18
CA VAL A 54 -7.06 1.84 -11.39
C VAL A 54 -6.08 1.63 -10.23
N ALA A 55 -4.80 1.45 -10.58
CA ALA A 55 -3.75 1.34 -9.59
C ALA A 55 -3.74 2.62 -8.73
N ARG A 56 -3.79 2.45 -7.40
CA ARG A 56 -3.73 3.58 -6.48
C ARG A 56 -2.38 4.27 -6.67
N SER A 57 -2.41 5.55 -7.01
CA SER A 57 -1.21 6.39 -7.08
C SER A 57 -1.17 7.33 -5.87
N ARG A 58 0.05 7.66 -5.44
CA ARG A 58 0.24 8.68 -4.41
C ARG A 58 0.01 10.08 -5.02
N ARG A 59 -0.51 11.00 -4.21
CA ARG A 59 -0.67 12.41 -4.62
C ARG A 59 0.70 13.02 -4.90
N SER A 60 0.83 13.90 -5.89
CA SER A 60 2.10 14.55 -6.30
C SER A 60 2.88 15.25 -5.16
N GLY A 61 2.24 15.61 -4.05
CA GLY A 61 2.87 16.20 -2.87
C GLY A 61 3.15 15.24 -1.71
N SER A 62 2.96 13.92 -1.89
CA SER A 62 3.28 12.95 -0.86
C SER A 62 4.79 12.83 -0.65
N LEU A 63 5.21 12.64 0.60
CA LEU A 63 6.61 12.30 0.89
C LEU A 63 6.98 10.98 0.21
N SER A 64 8.06 11.00 -0.55
CA SER A 64 8.70 9.83 -1.14
C SER A 64 9.33 8.93 -0.08
N VAL A 65 9.66 7.70 -0.46
CA VAL A 65 10.38 6.75 0.40
C VAL A 65 11.68 7.37 0.93
N MET A 66 12.45 8.01 0.06
CA MET A 66 13.72 8.64 0.43
C MET A 66 13.55 9.77 1.45
N GLU A 67 12.52 10.60 1.28
CA GLU A 67 12.20 11.66 2.24
C GLU A 67 11.76 11.08 3.60
N ARG A 68 10.99 9.99 3.58
CA ARG A 68 10.56 9.28 4.79
C ARG A 68 11.75 8.67 5.52
N GLU A 69 12.72 8.13 4.80
CA GLU A 69 13.97 7.63 5.38
C GLU A 69 14.81 8.74 5.99
N GLU A 70 14.94 9.88 5.32
CA GLU A 70 15.69 11.01 5.85
C GLU A 70 15.04 11.58 7.11
N ILE A 71 13.70 11.64 7.16
CA ILE A 71 12.96 11.92 8.39
C ILE A 71 13.31 10.88 9.45
N SER A 72 13.25 9.58 9.13
CA SER A 72 13.55 8.50 10.09
C SER A 72 14.96 8.64 10.68
N ARG A 73 15.98 8.84 9.84
CA ARG A 73 17.37 9.03 10.29
C ARG A 73 17.53 10.29 11.11
N GLY A 74 17.00 11.42 10.64
CA GLY A 74 17.13 12.67 11.35
C GLY A 74 16.41 12.68 12.70
N LEU A 75 15.30 11.95 12.86
CA LEU A 75 14.67 11.76 14.16
C LEU A 75 15.55 11.02 15.15
N VAL A 76 16.23 9.96 14.71
CA VAL A 76 17.18 9.21 15.53
C VAL A 76 18.37 10.08 15.91
N SER A 77 18.88 10.90 14.99
CA SER A 77 19.95 11.87 15.25
C SER A 77 19.49 13.11 16.05
N GLY A 78 18.25 13.15 16.56
CA GLY A 78 17.76 14.27 17.37
C GLY A 78 17.41 15.55 16.61
N ARG A 79 17.42 15.54 15.27
CA ARG A 79 17.10 16.73 14.44
C ARG A 79 15.65 17.17 14.66
N SER A 80 15.46 18.49 14.67
CA SER A 80 14.14 19.12 14.80
C SER A 80 13.34 18.99 13.49
N PHE A 81 12.01 19.05 13.58
CA PHE A 81 11.16 19.08 12.38
C PHE A 81 11.43 20.30 11.48
N ARG A 82 11.89 21.43 12.06
CA ARG A 82 12.28 22.61 11.27
C ARG A 82 13.51 22.34 10.43
N GLN A 83 14.52 21.66 11.00
CA GLN A 83 15.73 21.31 10.27
C GLN A 83 15.43 20.32 9.16
N LEU A 84 14.71 19.23 9.48
CA LEU A 84 14.23 18.27 8.48
C LEU A 84 13.40 18.93 7.36
N GLY A 85 12.55 19.89 7.70
CA GLY A 85 11.73 20.62 6.71
C GLY A 85 12.58 21.46 5.76
N ARG A 86 13.58 22.17 6.28
CA ARG A 86 14.52 22.95 5.45
C ARG A 86 15.32 22.05 4.52
N ASP A 87 15.87 20.96 5.05
CA ASP A 87 16.79 20.10 4.29
C ASP A 87 16.06 19.28 3.21
N LEU A 88 14.78 18.97 3.42
CA LEU A 88 13.93 18.27 2.44
C LEU A 88 13.13 19.22 1.52
N GLY A 89 13.17 20.53 1.75
CA GLY A 89 12.29 21.47 1.03
C GLY A 89 10.80 21.23 1.30
N ARG A 90 10.45 20.77 2.52
CA ARG A 90 9.08 20.45 2.92
C ARG A 90 8.59 21.32 4.07
N ALA A 91 7.30 21.62 4.05
CA ALA A 91 6.66 22.30 5.17
C ALA A 91 6.81 21.50 6.47
N VAL A 92 7.15 22.18 7.56
CA VAL A 92 7.33 21.57 8.90
C VAL A 92 6.05 20.83 9.34
N SER A 93 4.88 21.36 8.98
CA SER A 93 3.59 20.73 9.28
C SER A 93 3.40 19.40 8.56
N THR A 94 4.00 19.22 7.37
CA THR A 94 3.97 17.94 6.63
C THR A 94 4.74 16.88 7.41
N ILE A 95 5.95 17.19 7.86
CA ILE A 95 6.79 16.27 8.63
C ILE A 95 6.16 15.96 9.99
N SER A 96 5.62 16.98 10.69
CA SER A 96 4.95 16.77 11.97
C SER A 96 3.74 15.84 11.84
N ARG A 97 2.86 16.09 10.86
CA ARG A 97 1.68 15.24 10.61
C ARG A 97 2.05 13.83 10.18
N GLU A 98 3.08 13.71 9.35
CA GLU A 98 3.65 12.43 8.93
C GLU A 98 4.10 11.60 10.12
N VAL A 99 4.92 12.20 10.99
CA VAL A 99 5.48 11.53 12.16
C VAL A 99 4.39 11.19 13.18
N ALA A 100 3.45 12.12 13.42
CA ALA A 100 2.33 11.89 14.34
C ALA A 100 1.43 10.73 13.90
N ARG A 101 1.11 10.63 12.61
CA ARG A 101 0.29 9.53 12.05
C ARG A 101 0.98 8.18 12.19
N ASN A 102 2.31 8.16 12.19
CA ASN A 102 3.12 6.95 12.16
C ASN A 102 3.81 6.64 13.51
N GLY A 103 3.14 6.93 14.62
CA GLY A 103 3.57 6.53 15.97
C GLY A 103 4.47 7.54 16.69
N GLY A 104 4.66 8.73 16.15
CA GLY A 104 5.43 9.80 16.78
C GLY A 104 6.95 9.59 16.68
N ARG A 105 7.71 10.53 17.26
CA ARG A 105 9.16 10.61 17.06
C ARG A 105 9.94 9.33 17.42
N ARG A 106 9.49 8.61 18.46
CA ARG A 106 10.19 7.42 18.97
C ARG A 106 9.88 6.15 18.16
N ALA A 107 8.66 6.03 17.63
CA ALA A 107 8.21 4.83 16.93
C ALA A 107 8.20 4.98 15.39
N TYR A 108 8.46 6.18 14.87
CA TYR A 108 8.48 6.43 13.43
C TYR A 108 9.51 5.55 12.71
N ARG A 109 9.06 4.89 11.65
CA ARG A 109 9.89 4.07 10.74
C ARG A 109 9.43 4.31 9.31
N ALA A 110 10.37 4.59 8.42
CA ALA A 110 10.07 4.91 7.02
C ALA A 110 9.32 3.78 6.29
N ALA A 111 9.78 2.52 6.45
CA ALA A 111 9.17 1.35 5.81
C ALA A 111 7.69 1.19 6.21
N ARG A 112 7.41 1.22 7.52
CA ARG A 112 6.03 1.14 8.03
C ARG A 112 5.15 2.30 7.55
N ALA A 113 5.74 3.48 7.35
CA ALA A 113 5.01 4.65 6.89
C ALA A 113 4.79 4.65 5.37
N ASP A 114 5.45 3.78 4.60
CA ASP A 114 5.28 3.66 3.15
C ASP A 114 4.21 2.63 2.74
N GLU A 115 3.93 1.64 3.61
CA GLU A 115 2.87 0.62 3.44
C GLU A 115 1.43 1.21 3.41
#